data_AF-A0A2Z6S450-F1
#
_entry.id   AF-A0A2Z6S450-F1
#
_cell.length_a   1.000
_cell.length_b   1.000
_cell.length_c   1.000
_cell.angle_alpha   90.00
_cell.angle_beta   90.00
_cell.angle_gamma   90.00
#
_symmetry.space_group_name_H-M   'P 1'
#
loop_
_entity.id
_entity.type
_entity.pdbx_description
1 polymer ?
#
loop_
_entity_poly.entity_id
_entity_poly.type
_entity_poly.pdbx_seq_one_letter_code
_entity_poly.pdbx_strand_id
1 'polypeptide(L)'
;MHLERNYKTTGGKIELVKAGAYDDVDVSLMVHPNAFDGGFFHHIALVSCDVEYFGRNAHAAGIPWAGINALDAIVLAYNSIGLLRQQILPTDRIHGIITNGGKAANVIPDYTSGKFYIRGRTIENLRDLKPRVRKCFEAAAEATGCTKANGAKDLKITWDSTLFDVKTNIPLAERYEEHLKRFGIKFLPRNEQISVSRGSTDQGNVTYVVPGIHPIFDIKPPKGSGTHTPGFAEASKTEVAHEAALTASKGLALTGLDFLIDDEFAKRVKDSFDGGLHWKDKM
;
A
#
# COMPACT_ATOMS: atom_id res chain seq x y z
N MET A 1 -17.97 2.30 -19.59
CA MET A 1 -17.22 1.02 -19.63
C MET A 1 -15.95 1.25 -20.43
N HIS A 2 -14.83 1.52 -19.74
CA HIS A 2 -13.42 1.62 -20.20
C HIS A 2 -12.70 2.77 -19.49
N LEU A 3 -12.22 2.49 -18.27
CA LEU A 3 -11.08 3.18 -17.65
C LEU A 3 -10.41 2.21 -16.65
N GLU A 4 -10.07 1.00 -17.10
CA GLU A 4 -9.00 0.22 -16.45
C GLU A 4 -7.72 0.49 -17.22
N ARG A 5 -7.20 1.72 -17.08
CA ARG A 5 -5.74 1.84 -17.16
C ARG A 5 -5.24 1.05 -15.98
N ASN A 6 -4.50 -0.03 -16.25
CA ASN A 6 -3.69 -0.72 -15.28
C ASN A 6 -2.69 0.29 -14.69
N TYR A 7 -3.15 1.12 -13.74
CA TYR A 7 -2.29 1.86 -12.84
C TYR A 7 -1.64 0.79 -11.97
N LYS A 8 -0.56 0.24 -12.50
CA LYS A 8 0.45 -0.42 -11.69
C LYS A 8 0.76 0.59 -10.60
N THR A 9 0.54 0.22 -9.34
CA THR A 9 0.70 1.10 -8.18
C THR A 9 2.20 1.32 -7.98
N THR A 10 2.84 2.01 -8.92
CA THR A 10 4.30 2.02 -9.08
C THR A 10 5.00 2.90 -8.06
N GLY A 11 4.23 3.67 -7.27
CA GLY A 11 4.74 4.63 -6.30
C GLY A 11 5.65 5.63 -7.00
N GLY A 12 5.08 6.58 -7.73
CA GLY A 12 5.85 7.54 -8.52
C GLY A 12 6.90 8.30 -7.68
N LYS A 13 6.59 8.60 -6.41
CA LYS A 13 7.56 9.22 -5.50
C LYS A 13 8.75 8.32 -5.17
N ILE A 14 8.63 7.00 -5.29
CA ILE A 14 9.74 6.06 -5.10
C ILE A 14 10.79 6.28 -6.19
N GLU A 15 10.37 6.45 -7.44
CA GLU A 15 11.29 6.73 -8.54
C GLU A 15 11.91 8.13 -8.41
N LEU A 16 11.13 9.12 -7.94
CA LEU A 16 11.67 10.45 -7.63
C LEU A 16 12.73 10.41 -6.53
N VAL A 17 12.48 9.67 -5.44
CA VAL A 17 13.46 9.45 -4.37
C VAL A 17 14.73 8.78 -4.92
N LYS A 18 14.60 7.72 -5.73
CA LYS A 18 15.75 7.05 -6.35
C LYS A 18 16.56 7.98 -7.26
N ALA A 19 15.88 8.89 -7.94
CA ALA A 19 16.51 9.88 -8.82
C ALA A 19 17.14 11.06 -8.06
N GLY A 20 17.09 11.09 -6.73
CA GLY A 20 17.67 12.15 -5.91
C GLY A 20 16.81 13.43 -5.82
N ALA A 21 15.55 13.39 -6.25
CA ALA A 21 14.67 14.57 -6.26
C ALA A 21 14.32 15.13 -4.86
N TYR A 22 14.73 14.44 -3.80
CA TYR A 22 14.53 14.84 -2.40
C TYR A 22 15.86 15.09 -1.67
N ASP A 23 17.01 15.03 -2.35
CA ASP A 23 18.33 15.12 -1.71
C ASP A 23 18.62 16.53 -1.13
N ASP A 24 17.98 17.57 -1.66
CA ASP A 24 18.10 18.97 -1.21
C ASP A 24 16.80 19.51 -0.57
N VAL A 25 15.87 18.63 -0.22
CA VAL A 25 14.59 18.99 0.40
C VAL A 25 14.67 18.87 1.92
N ASP A 26 14.38 19.94 2.65
CA ASP A 26 14.36 19.92 4.12
C ASP A 26 13.11 19.23 4.71
N VAL A 27 11.94 19.40 4.08
CA VAL A 27 10.65 18.84 4.54
C VAL A 27 9.72 18.54 3.37
N SER A 28 8.85 17.52 3.51
CA SER A 28 7.81 17.20 2.52
C SER A 28 6.40 17.25 3.11
N LEU A 29 5.60 18.20 2.60
CA LEU A 29 4.23 18.43 3.04
C LEU A 29 3.24 17.99 1.94
N MET A 30 2.33 17.08 2.26
CA MET A 30 1.30 16.60 1.33
C MET A 30 -0.02 16.39 2.08
N VAL A 31 -1.16 16.70 1.47
CA VAL A 31 -2.48 16.42 2.06
C VAL A 31 -3.33 15.60 1.08
N HIS A 32 -4.26 14.81 1.59
CA HIS A 32 -5.14 13.96 0.79
C HIS A 32 -6.62 14.12 1.18
N PRO A 33 -7.56 14.25 0.22
CA PRO A 33 -8.98 14.35 0.54
C PRO A 33 -9.51 13.06 1.18
N ASN A 34 -10.43 13.17 2.12
CA ASN A 34 -11.11 12.05 2.77
C ASN A 34 -12.49 12.47 3.30
N ALA A 35 -13.11 11.65 4.16
CA ALA A 35 -14.41 11.92 4.78
C ALA A 35 -14.31 12.50 6.21
N PHE A 36 -13.12 12.93 6.61
CA PHE A 36 -12.80 13.44 7.95
C PHE A 36 -11.41 14.08 7.92
N ASP A 37 -11.17 15.00 8.85
CA ASP A 37 -9.92 15.74 8.99
C ASP A 37 -8.98 15.07 10.01
N GLY A 38 -7.67 15.10 9.75
CA GLY A 38 -6.64 14.72 10.74
C GLY A 38 -5.22 14.69 10.23
N GLY A 39 -4.29 15.09 11.09
CA GLY A 39 -2.85 15.10 10.84
C GLY A 39 -2.13 13.79 11.19
N PHE A 40 -2.75 12.92 11.98
CA PHE A 40 -2.07 11.78 12.61
C PHE A 40 -2.61 10.41 12.18
N PHE A 41 -3.43 10.34 11.14
CA PHE A 41 -3.91 9.06 10.63
C PHE A 41 -2.76 8.16 10.17
N HIS A 42 -2.84 6.89 10.55
CA HIS A 42 -1.81 5.90 10.24
C HIS A 42 -2.02 5.33 8.83
N HIS A 43 -1.01 5.45 7.96
CA HIS A 43 -1.01 4.81 6.63
C HIS A 43 -0.05 3.63 6.64
N ILE A 44 -0.45 2.52 6.02
CA ILE A 44 0.21 1.22 6.18
C ILE A 44 1.11 0.86 5.01
N ALA A 45 2.15 0.09 5.30
CA ALA A 45 3.05 -0.46 4.29
C ALA A 45 2.33 -1.47 3.40
N LEU A 46 2.71 -1.52 2.11
CA LEU A 46 2.12 -2.39 1.12
C LEU A 46 3.15 -2.90 0.11
N VAL A 47 3.05 -4.18 -0.23
CA VAL A 47 3.64 -4.71 -1.47
C VAL A 47 2.61 -5.58 -2.19
N SER A 48 2.54 -5.45 -3.51
CA SER A 48 1.78 -6.36 -4.37
C SER A 48 2.70 -7.31 -5.13
N CYS A 49 2.14 -8.45 -5.51
CA CYS A 49 2.77 -9.35 -6.47
C CYS A 49 1.76 -10.00 -7.40
N ASP A 50 2.21 -10.23 -8.63
CA ASP A 50 1.63 -11.19 -9.56
C ASP A 50 2.32 -12.54 -9.37
N VAL A 51 1.54 -13.61 -9.27
CA VAL A 51 2.01 -14.98 -9.09
C VAL A 51 1.53 -15.80 -10.27
N GLU A 52 2.43 -16.55 -10.89
CA GLU A 52 2.14 -17.38 -12.07
C GLU A 52 2.67 -18.80 -11.83
N TYR A 53 1.80 -19.79 -11.98
CA TYR A 53 2.16 -21.20 -11.98
C TYR A 53 2.07 -21.75 -13.40
N PHE A 54 2.99 -22.68 -13.69
CA PHE A 54 3.06 -23.36 -14.97
C PHE A 54 3.02 -24.86 -14.72
N GLY A 55 2.29 -25.57 -15.56
CA GLY A 55 2.06 -27.00 -15.47
C GLY A 55 2.07 -27.63 -16.85
N ARG A 56 1.23 -28.65 -17.03
CA ARG A 56 1.12 -29.41 -18.28
C ARG A 56 -0.31 -29.93 -18.44
N ASN A 57 -0.91 -29.62 -19.58
CA ASN A 57 -2.26 -30.09 -19.90
C ASN A 57 -2.31 -31.62 -19.99
N ALA A 58 -3.43 -32.17 -19.54
CA ALA A 58 -3.84 -33.54 -19.81
C ALA A 58 -5.38 -33.61 -19.77
N HIS A 59 -5.93 -34.65 -20.39
CA HIS A 59 -7.36 -34.90 -20.29
C HIS A 59 -7.71 -35.28 -18.84
N ALA A 60 -8.57 -34.51 -18.19
CA ALA A 60 -8.83 -34.62 -16.74
C ALA A 60 -9.38 -36.01 -16.33
N ALA A 61 -10.22 -36.62 -17.16
CA ALA A 61 -10.74 -37.98 -16.91
C ALA A 61 -9.84 -39.11 -17.46
N GLY A 62 -9.34 -38.98 -18.69
CA GLY A 62 -8.73 -40.10 -19.40
C GLY A 62 -7.29 -40.41 -19.01
N ILE A 63 -6.47 -39.38 -18.77
CA ILE A 63 -5.03 -39.54 -18.50
C ILE A 63 -4.50 -38.50 -17.48
N PRO A 64 -5.17 -38.26 -16.33
CA PRO A 64 -4.79 -37.19 -15.41
C PRO A 64 -3.35 -37.29 -14.88
N TRP A 65 -2.81 -38.50 -14.73
CA TRP A 65 -1.43 -38.74 -14.26
C TRP A 65 -0.35 -38.21 -15.21
N ALA A 66 -0.70 -37.89 -16.47
CA ALA A 66 0.21 -37.25 -17.41
C ALA A 66 0.30 -35.72 -17.24
N GLY A 67 -0.64 -35.11 -16.51
CA GLY A 67 -0.72 -33.66 -16.31
C GLY A 67 0.09 -33.15 -15.12
N ILE A 68 0.26 -31.83 -15.07
CA ILE A 68 0.77 -31.07 -13.92
C ILE A 68 -0.20 -29.91 -13.71
N ASN A 69 -0.91 -29.89 -12.59
CA ASN A 69 -2.08 -29.04 -12.42
C ASN A 69 -1.72 -27.67 -11.82
N ALA A 70 -1.62 -26.64 -12.67
CA ALA A 70 -1.35 -25.28 -12.23
C ALA A 70 -2.53 -24.68 -11.42
N LEU A 71 -3.76 -25.16 -11.62
CA LEU A 71 -4.91 -24.71 -10.81
C LEU A 71 -4.82 -25.21 -9.38
N ASP A 72 -4.41 -26.46 -9.17
CA ASP A 72 -4.19 -26.99 -7.82
C ASP A 72 -3.10 -26.20 -7.10
N ALA A 73 -2.05 -25.77 -7.81
CA ALA A 73 -0.96 -24.98 -7.23
C ALA A 73 -1.46 -23.63 -6.67
N ILE A 74 -2.23 -22.87 -7.45
CA ILE A 74 -2.73 -21.57 -6.97
C ILE A 74 -3.80 -21.72 -5.88
N VAL A 75 -4.64 -22.76 -5.94
CA VAL A 75 -5.62 -23.08 -4.89
C VAL A 75 -4.92 -23.49 -3.60
N LEU A 76 -3.89 -24.33 -3.67
CA LEU A 76 -3.09 -24.73 -2.52
C LEU A 76 -2.39 -23.52 -1.89
N ALA A 77 -1.80 -22.63 -2.70
CA ALA A 77 -1.23 -21.39 -2.18
C ALA A 77 -2.28 -20.51 -1.48
N TYR A 78 -3.49 -20.41 -2.03
CA TYR A 78 -4.60 -19.67 -1.42
C TYR A 78 -4.99 -20.25 -0.06
N ASN A 79 -5.02 -21.60 0.05
CA ASN A 79 -5.26 -22.31 1.31
C ASN A 79 -4.13 -22.11 2.31
N SER A 80 -2.86 -22.22 1.88
CA SER A 80 -1.70 -21.96 2.72
C SER A 80 -1.70 -20.53 3.28
N ILE A 81 -2.04 -19.54 2.47
CA ILE A 81 -2.26 -18.15 2.93
C ILE A 81 -3.43 -18.08 3.92
N GLY A 82 -4.52 -18.79 3.66
CA GLY A 82 -5.66 -18.90 4.57
C GLY A 82 -5.26 -19.36 5.97
N LEU A 83 -4.43 -20.39 6.06
CA LEU A 83 -3.90 -20.92 7.32
C LEU A 83 -2.85 -19.99 7.95
N LEU A 84 -1.99 -19.36 7.14
CA LEU A 84 -1.00 -18.40 7.61
C LEU A 84 -1.63 -17.25 8.39
N ARG A 85 -2.85 -16.81 8.02
CA ARG A 85 -3.56 -15.69 8.66
C ARG A 85 -3.81 -15.87 10.16
N GLN A 86 -3.84 -17.10 10.70
CA GLN A 86 -3.91 -17.28 12.16
C GLN A 86 -2.63 -16.77 12.86
N GLN A 87 -1.50 -16.81 12.16
CA GLN A 87 -0.16 -16.55 12.70
C GLN A 87 0.43 -15.20 12.26
N ILE A 88 -0.41 -14.26 11.84
CA ILE A 88 0.00 -12.87 11.52
C ILE A 88 -0.53 -11.91 12.58
N LEU A 89 0.01 -10.69 12.63
CA LEU A 89 -0.49 -9.68 13.56
C LEU A 89 -1.93 -9.26 13.19
N PRO A 90 -2.78 -8.93 14.18
CA PRO A 90 -4.13 -8.41 13.93
C PRO A 90 -4.17 -7.12 13.08
N THR A 91 -3.04 -6.45 12.93
CA THR A 91 -2.85 -5.22 12.14
C THR A 91 -2.48 -5.47 10.68
N ASP A 92 -2.12 -6.71 10.33
CA ASP A 92 -1.58 -7.05 9.00
C ASP A 92 -2.64 -7.72 8.14
N ARG A 93 -2.54 -7.62 6.82
CA ARG A 93 -3.52 -8.21 5.89
C ARG A 93 -2.84 -8.87 4.70
N ILE A 94 -3.40 -10.00 4.28
CA ILE A 94 -3.06 -10.66 3.01
C ILE A 94 -4.36 -10.93 2.27
N HIS A 95 -4.48 -10.43 1.05
CA HIS A 95 -5.65 -10.63 0.22
C HIS A 95 -5.26 -10.66 -1.25
N GLY A 96 -6.04 -11.34 -2.08
CA GLY A 96 -5.75 -11.48 -3.49
C GLY A 96 -6.88 -12.16 -4.24
N ILE A 97 -6.68 -12.33 -5.55
CA ILE A 97 -7.63 -12.99 -6.44
C ILE A 97 -6.88 -13.92 -7.40
N ILE A 98 -7.58 -14.92 -7.91
CA ILE A 98 -7.15 -15.71 -9.06
C ILE A 98 -7.58 -14.96 -10.33
N THR A 99 -6.62 -14.51 -11.12
CA THR A 99 -6.86 -13.76 -12.37
C THR A 99 -7.01 -14.69 -13.58
N ASN A 100 -6.45 -15.90 -13.51
CA ASN A 100 -6.65 -16.96 -14.48
C ASN A 100 -6.65 -18.32 -13.77
N GLY A 101 -7.78 -19.02 -13.80
CA GLY A 101 -7.97 -20.32 -13.14
C GLY A 101 -8.19 -21.49 -14.11
N GLY A 102 -7.79 -21.34 -15.38
CA GLY A 102 -8.04 -22.34 -16.43
C GLY A 102 -9.20 -21.95 -17.37
N LYS A 103 -9.37 -22.75 -18.43
CA LYS A 103 -10.29 -22.44 -19.56
C LYS A 103 -11.37 -23.48 -19.80
N ALA A 104 -11.17 -24.74 -19.41
CA ALA A 104 -12.11 -25.83 -19.64
C ALA A 104 -12.03 -26.85 -18.49
N ALA A 105 -13.18 -27.32 -18.00
CA ALA A 105 -13.23 -28.22 -16.85
C ALA A 105 -12.70 -29.64 -17.13
N ASN A 106 -12.70 -30.07 -18.40
CA ASN A 106 -12.21 -31.39 -18.81
C ASN A 106 -10.71 -31.42 -19.17
N VAL A 107 -10.00 -30.30 -19.00
CA VAL A 107 -8.56 -30.16 -19.27
C VAL A 107 -7.87 -29.71 -17.98
N ILE A 108 -6.83 -30.44 -17.57
CA ILE A 108 -5.97 -30.01 -16.45
C ILE A 108 -5.27 -28.70 -16.87
N PRO A 109 -5.39 -27.59 -16.12
CA PRO A 109 -4.76 -26.33 -16.50
C PRO A 109 -3.22 -26.37 -16.43
N ASP A 110 -2.55 -25.98 -17.52
CA ASP A 110 -1.09 -25.77 -17.61
C ASP A 110 -0.64 -24.38 -17.19
N TYR A 111 -1.57 -23.46 -16.94
CA TYR A 111 -1.24 -22.11 -16.50
C TYR A 111 -2.33 -21.53 -15.61
N THR A 112 -1.91 -20.93 -14.50
CA THR A 112 -2.76 -20.08 -13.67
C THR A 112 -2.00 -18.86 -13.19
N SER A 113 -2.76 -17.81 -12.86
CA SER A 113 -2.20 -16.61 -12.27
C SER A 113 -3.12 -15.97 -11.24
N GLY A 114 -2.52 -15.20 -10.34
CA GLY A 114 -3.24 -14.41 -9.36
C GLY A 114 -2.49 -13.15 -8.96
N LYS A 115 -3.22 -12.21 -8.38
CA LYS A 115 -2.71 -10.94 -7.88
C LYS A 115 -2.96 -10.83 -6.39
N PHE A 116 -1.91 -10.58 -5.63
CA PHE A 116 -1.95 -10.53 -4.16
C PHE A 116 -1.39 -9.21 -3.64
N TYR A 117 -1.95 -8.75 -2.52
CA TYR A 117 -1.47 -7.64 -1.73
C TYR A 117 -1.14 -8.13 -0.33
N ILE A 118 -0.01 -7.65 0.19
CA ILE A 118 0.46 -7.92 1.55
C ILE A 118 0.66 -6.56 2.23
N ARG A 119 0.02 -6.39 3.37
CA ARG A 119 0.03 -5.15 4.15
C ARG A 119 0.53 -5.43 5.55
N GLY A 120 1.44 -4.59 6.01
CA GLY A 120 1.91 -4.56 7.40
C GLY A 120 1.63 -3.19 8.01
N ARG A 121 1.40 -3.12 9.32
CA ARG A 121 1.21 -1.81 9.99
C ARG A 121 2.40 -0.89 9.75
N THR A 122 3.61 -1.44 9.81
CA THR A 122 4.86 -0.77 9.43
C THR A 122 5.60 -1.56 8.36
N ILE A 123 6.62 -0.94 7.75
CA ILE A 123 7.50 -1.61 6.79
C ILE A 123 8.25 -2.79 7.41
N GLU A 124 8.57 -2.75 8.70
CA GLU A 124 9.19 -3.85 9.43
C GLU A 124 8.24 -5.06 9.50
N ASN A 125 6.98 -4.84 9.89
CA ASN A 125 5.98 -5.93 9.88
C ASN A 125 5.81 -6.51 8.47
N LEU A 126 5.80 -5.66 7.45
CA LEU A 126 5.71 -6.12 6.07
C LEU A 126 6.94 -6.94 5.65
N ARG A 127 8.14 -6.54 6.05
CA ARG A 127 9.39 -7.25 5.78
C ARG A 127 9.45 -8.62 6.44
N ASP A 128 8.86 -8.77 7.62
CA ASP A 128 8.76 -10.06 8.30
C ASP A 128 7.69 -10.96 7.66
N LEU A 129 6.59 -10.36 7.19
CA LEU A 129 5.47 -11.11 6.62
C LEU A 129 5.72 -11.57 5.17
N LYS A 130 6.33 -10.73 4.34
CA LYS A 130 6.54 -10.98 2.90
C LYS A 130 7.23 -12.33 2.61
N PRO A 131 8.34 -12.71 3.29
CA PRO A 131 8.99 -14.01 3.07
C PRO A 131 8.08 -15.20 3.43
N ARG A 132 7.22 -15.05 4.43
CA ARG A 132 6.28 -16.13 4.85
C ARG A 132 5.22 -16.36 3.78
N VAL A 133 4.69 -15.29 3.18
CA VAL A 133 3.75 -15.38 2.05
C VAL A 133 4.44 -15.97 0.82
N ARG A 134 5.68 -15.55 0.53
CA ARG A 134 6.49 -16.14 -0.55
C ARG A 134 6.61 -17.66 -0.40
N LYS A 135 6.90 -18.15 0.81
CA LYS A 135 6.97 -19.58 1.10
C LYS A 135 5.65 -20.32 0.85
N CYS A 136 4.49 -19.69 1.05
CA CYS A 136 3.20 -20.29 0.67
C CYS A 136 3.12 -20.55 -0.84
N PHE A 137 3.61 -19.62 -1.66
CA PHE A 137 3.62 -19.81 -3.11
C PHE A 137 4.62 -20.91 -3.52
N GLU A 138 5.84 -20.85 -2.98
CA GLU A 138 6.91 -21.82 -3.29
C GLU A 138 6.51 -23.25 -2.87
N ALA A 139 5.93 -23.42 -1.68
CA ALA A 139 5.48 -24.72 -1.20
C ALA A 139 4.37 -25.32 -2.09
N ALA A 140 3.48 -24.48 -2.62
CA ALA A 140 2.41 -24.95 -3.48
C ALA A 140 2.92 -25.38 -4.87
N ALA A 141 3.94 -24.69 -5.40
CA ALA A 141 4.61 -25.12 -6.63
C ALA A 141 5.25 -26.50 -6.44
N GLU A 142 6.00 -26.68 -5.35
CA GLU A 142 6.67 -27.93 -5.03
C GLU A 142 5.68 -29.09 -4.84
N ALA A 143 4.66 -28.89 -4.00
CA ALA A 143 3.69 -29.94 -3.67
C ALA A 143 2.86 -30.43 -4.88
N THR A 144 2.71 -29.60 -5.92
CA THR A 144 1.94 -29.93 -7.12
C THR A 144 2.81 -30.32 -8.31
N GLY A 145 4.14 -30.30 -8.16
CA GLY A 145 5.07 -30.54 -9.25
C GLY A 145 5.06 -29.43 -10.32
N CYS A 146 4.58 -28.22 -10.01
CA CYS A 146 4.70 -27.06 -10.89
C CYS A 146 6.13 -26.48 -10.86
N THR A 147 7.10 -27.33 -11.17
CA THR A 147 8.53 -27.05 -11.11
C THR A 147 9.21 -27.56 -12.37
N LYS A 148 10.40 -27.04 -12.65
CA LYS A 148 11.24 -27.52 -13.75
C LYS A 148 11.62 -28.99 -13.59
N ALA A 149 11.80 -29.47 -12.37
CA ALA A 149 12.16 -30.87 -12.09
C ALA A 149 11.10 -31.87 -12.57
N ASN A 150 9.83 -31.46 -12.60
CA ASN A 150 8.71 -32.26 -13.08
C ASN A 150 8.38 -32.03 -14.57
N GLY A 151 9.14 -31.17 -15.26
CA GLY A 151 8.95 -30.85 -16.68
C GLY A 151 7.99 -29.69 -16.96
N ALA A 152 7.70 -28.85 -15.95
CA ALA A 152 7.01 -27.57 -16.12
C ALA A 152 8.00 -26.39 -16.13
N LYS A 153 7.51 -25.15 -16.06
CA LYS A 153 8.34 -23.98 -15.73
C LYS A 153 8.22 -23.70 -14.22
N ASP A 154 9.30 -23.18 -13.63
CA ASP A 154 9.26 -22.77 -12.22
C ASP A 154 8.26 -21.62 -11.99
N LEU A 155 7.71 -21.60 -10.77
CA LEU A 155 6.90 -20.50 -10.25
C LEU A 155 7.54 -19.14 -10.53
N LYS A 156 6.76 -18.21 -11.07
CA LYS A 156 7.17 -16.83 -11.25
C LYS A 156 6.39 -15.93 -10.30
N ILE A 157 7.12 -15.19 -9.46
CA ILE A 157 6.57 -14.16 -8.57
C ILE A 157 7.15 -12.82 -9.01
N THR A 158 6.29 -11.92 -9.48
CA THR A 158 6.67 -10.56 -9.88
C THR A 158 6.22 -9.60 -8.80
N TRP A 159 7.16 -9.05 -8.03
CA TRP A 159 6.87 -8.06 -6.98
C TRP A 159 6.85 -6.64 -7.54
N ASP A 160 5.87 -5.85 -7.12
CA ASP A 160 5.86 -4.40 -7.37
C ASP A 160 6.73 -3.66 -6.33
N SER A 161 6.92 -2.35 -6.57
CA SER A 161 7.55 -1.44 -5.62
C SER A 161 6.85 -1.51 -4.26
N THR A 162 7.64 -1.52 -3.18
CA THR A 162 7.12 -1.55 -1.82
C THR A 162 6.82 -0.14 -1.34
N LEU A 163 5.55 0.12 -1.00
CA LEU A 163 5.12 1.34 -0.32
C LEU A 163 5.41 1.19 1.17
N PHE A 164 6.02 2.21 1.77
CA PHE A 164 6.27 2.22 3.21
C PHE A 164 5.06 2.80 3.94
N ASP A 165 4.96 2.52 5.25
CA ASP A 165 4.06 3.27 6.12
C ASP A 165 4.47 4.75 6.19
N VAL A 166 3.55 5.63 6.55
CA VAL A 166 3.88 7.06 6.70
C VAL A 166 4.41 7.30 8.10
N LYS A 167 5.68 7.70 8.19
CA LYS A 167 6.30 8.22 9.41
C LYS A 167 5.95 9.69 9.56
N THR A 168 4.76 9.98 10.11
CA THR A 168 4.32 11.35 10.36
C THR A 168 5.27 12.07 11.31
N ASN A 169 5.91 13.14 10.82
CA ASN A 169 6.68 14.04 11.67
C ASN A 169 5.73 14.80 12.62
N ILE A 170 5.89 14.55 13.92
CA ILE A 170 4.94 14.98 14.95
C ILE A 170 4.81 16.51 15.02
N PRO A 171 5.92 17.29 15.13
CA PRO A 171 5.82 18.74 15.15
C PRO A 171 5.12 19.34 13.91
N LEU A 172 5.42 18.84 12.71
CA LEU A 172 4.75 19.30 11.48
C LEU A 172 3.23 19.05 11.52
N ALA A 173 2.80 17.86 11.96
CA ALA A 173 1.38 17.52 12.04
C ALA A 173 0.64 18.31 13.14
N GLU A 174 1.29 18.56 14.29
CA GLU A 174 0.78 19.42 15.35
C GLU A 174 0.54 20.84 14.83
N ARG A 175 1.54 21.43 14.17
CA ARG A 175 1.45 22.80 13.63
C ARG A 175 0.39 22.90 12.53
N TYR A 176 0.26 21.87 11.68
CA TYR A 176 -0.80 21.80 10.68
C TYR A 176 -2.20 21.83 11.30
N GLU A 177 -2.46 20.99 12.32
CA GLU A 177 -3.76 20.99 13.00
C GLU A 177 -4.01 22.29 13.78
N GLU A 178 -2.98 22.90 14.39
CA GLU A 178 -3.08 24.19 15.05
C GLU A 178 -3.54 25.32 14.11
N HIS A 179 -2.99 25.37 12.91
CA HIS A 179 -3.44 26.34 11.89
C HIS A 179 -4.88 26.07 11.46
N LEU A 180 -5.24 24.81 11.21
CA LEU A 180 -6.59 24.47 10.75
C LEU A 180 -7.68 24.67 11.82
N LYS A 181 -7.35 24.57 13.11
CA LYS A 181 -8.27 24.96 14.20
C LYS A 181 -8.67 26.44 14.11
N ARG A 182 -7.78 27.32 13.64
CA ARG A 182 -8.09 28.76 13.44
C ARG A 182 -9.08 28.98 12.29
N PHE A 183 -9.15 28.04 11.35
CA PHE A 183 -10.16 28.01 10.28
C PHE A 183 -11.43 27.24 10.68
N GLY A 184 -11.60 26.90 11.97
CA GLY A 184 -12.80 26.23 12.49
C GLY A 184 -12.84 24.71 12.31
N ILE A 185 -11.74 24.10 11.82
CA ILE A 185 -11.65 22.65 11.69
C ILE A 185 -11.50 22.00 13.06
N LYS A 186 -12.24 20.92 13.29
CA LYS A 186 -12.21 20.13 14.51
C LYS A 186 -11.57 18.78 14.22
N PHE A 187 -10.61 18.41 15.04
CA PHE A 187 -9.91 17.14 14.94
C PHE A 187 -10.31 16.22 16.07
N LEU A 188 -10.32 14.91 15.80
CA LEU A 188 -10.36 13.91 16.85
C LEU A 188 -9.07 13.98 17.68
N PRO A 189 -9.10 13.55 18.95
CA PRO A 189 -7.88 13.35 19.74
C PRO A 189 -6.86 12.50 18.98
N ARG A 190 -5.57 12.84 19.12
CA ARG A 190 -4.48 12.20 18.37
C ARG A 190 -4.44 10.67 18.53
N ASN A 191 -4.70 10.16 19.73
CA ASN A 191 -4.75 8.72 20.02
C ASN A 191 -5.87 8.02 19.22
N GLU A 192 -7.01 8.67 19.03
CA GLU A 192 -8.10 8.15 18.20
C GLU A 192 -7.71 8.16 16.72
N GLN A 193 -7.09 9.24 16.22
CA GLN A 193 -6.60 9.29 14.84
C GLN A 193 -5.62 8.15 14.51
N ILE A 194 -4.63 7.92 15.37
CA ILE A 194 -3.57 6.90 15.19
C ILE A 194 -4.14 5.47 15.27
N SER A 195 -5.23 5.27 16.01
CA SER A 195 -5.90 3.98 16.11
C SER A 195 -6.53 3.54 14.78
N VAL A 196 -6.79 4.49 13.89
CA VAL A 196 -7.47 4.24 12.63
C VAL A 196 -6.46 4.03 11.52
N SER A 197 -6.36 2.78 11.07
CA SER A 197 -5.55 2.41 9.91
C SER A 197 -6.23 2.87 8.62
N ARG A 198 -5.48 3.56 7.76
CA ARG A 198 -5.92 4.05 6.45
C ARG A 198 -5.20 3.30 5.33
N GLY A 199 -5.22 3.88 4.13
CA GLY A 199 -4.66 3.30 2.91
C GLY A 199 -3.13 3.24 2.93
N SER A 200 -2.56 3.01 1.75
CA SER A 200 -1.12 3.00 1.52
C SER A 200 -0.78 4.07 0.50
N THR A 201 0.34 4.77 0.70
CA THR A 201 0.76 5.89 -0.14
C THR A 201 2.28 5.89 -0.29
N ASP A 202 2.77 6.29 -1.45
CA ASP A 202 4.21 6.46 -1.70
C ASP A 202 4.82 7.67 -0.99
N GLN A 203 3.98 8.52 -0.37
CA GLN A 203 4.46 9.53 0.59
C GLN A 203 5.15 8.86 1.78
N GLY A 204 4.79 7.62 2.12
CA GLY A 204 5.49 6.86 3.16
C GLY A 204 6.97 6.74 2.84
N ASN A 205 7.33 6.38 1.60
CA ASN A 205 8.72 6.30 1.17
C ASN A 205 9.47 7.64 1.29
N VAL A 206 8.80 8.76 1.03
CA VAL A 206 9.37 10.12 1.21
C VAL A 206 9.61 10.43 2.68
N THR A 207 8.66 10.07 3.57
CA THR A 207 8.80 10.30 5.03
C THR A 207 9.90 9.48 5.69
N TYR A 208 10.56 8.57 4.97
CA TYR A 208 11.76 7.86 5.42
C TYR A 208 13.05 8.58 5.01
N VAL A 209 12.98 9.50 4.05
CA VAL A 209 14.12 10.26 3.50
C VAL A 209 14.20 11.66 4.09
N VAL A 210 13.05 12.32 4.23
CA VAL A 210 12.93 13.67 4.78
C VAL A 210 11.77 13.73 5.78
N PRO A 211 11.80 14.63 6.78
CA PRO A 211 10.65 14.89 7.64
C PRO A 211 9.42 15.23 6.79
N GLY A 212 8.28 14.60 7.07
CA GLY A 212 7.08 14.87 6.29
C GLY A 212 5.79 14.46 6.95
N ILE A 213 4.69 14.89 6.32
CA ILE A 213 3.33 14.62 6.78
C ILE A 213 2.45 14.20 5.59
N HIS A 214 1.42 13.40 5.88
CA HIS A 214 0.34 13.07 4.95
C HIS A 214 -1.04 13.21 5.62
N PRO A 215 -1.39 14.41 6.13
CA PRO A 215 -2.72 14.70 6.64
C PRO A 215 -3.81 14.40 5.62
N ILE A 216 -5.02 14.31 6.16
CA ILE A 216 -6.24 14.23 5.36
C ILE A 216 -7.21 15.34 5.72
N PHE A 217 -8.08 15.68 4.79
CA PHE A 217 -9.09 16.72 4.97
C PHE A 217 -10.46 16.27 4.46
N ASP A 218 -11.53 16.70 5.12
CA ASP A 218 -12.89 16.25 4.83
C ASP A 218 -13.52 16.99 3.64
N ILE A 219 -13.83 16.25 2.58
CA ILE A 219 -14.56 16.77 1.40
C ILE A 219 -16.09 16.55 1.49
N LYS A 220 -16.59 16.14 2.66
CA LYS A 220 -18.01 15.88 2.93
C LYS A 220 -18.66 14.90 1.95
N PRO A 221 -18.05 13.73 1.68
CA PRO A 221 -18.67 12.76 0.79
C PRO A 221 -19.97 12.20 1.40
N PRO A 222 -20.93 11.72 0.59
CA PRO A 222 -22.15 11.10 1.10
C PRO A 222 -21.85 9.97 2.08
N LYS A 223 -22.70 9.78 3.09
CA LYS A 223 -22.52 8.71 4.09
C LYS A 223 -22.32 7.34 3.41
N GLY A 224 -21.28 6.63 3.82
CA GLY A 224 -20.89 5.34 3.22
C GLY A 224 -20.00 5.45 1.97
N SER A 225 -19.68 6.66 1.52
CA SER A 225 -18.73 6.89 0.43
C SER A 225 -17.34 7.21 0.98
N GLY A 226 -16.35 6.39 0.61
CA GLY A 226 -14.94 6.60 0.94
C GLY A 226 -14.08 6.57 -0.31
N THR A 227 -12.76 6.75 -0.14
CA THR A 227 -11.79 6.63 -1.23
C THR A 227 -12.04 5.36 -2.06
N HIS A 228 -12.00 5.50 -3.39
CA HIS A 228 -12.28 4.45 -4.37
C HIS A 228 -13.76 4.06 -4.54
N THR A 229 -14.72 4.88 -4.09
CA THR A 229 -16.14 4.71 -4.45
C THR A 229 -16.61 5.77 -5.46
N PRO A 230 -17.64 5.47 -6.26
CA PRO A 230 -18.25 6.46 -7.14
C PRO A 230 -18.74 7.71 -6.40
N GLY A 231 -19.35 7.54 -5.22
CA GLY A 231 -19.84 8.67 -4.42
C GLY A 231 -18.74 9.62 -3.95
N PHE A 232 -17.54 9.09 -3.65
CA PHE A 232 -16.38 9.92 -3.31
C PHE A 232 -15.83 10.66 -4.54
N ALA A 233 -15.84 10.00 -5.70
CA ALA A 233 -15.44 10.63 -6.96
C ALA A 233 -16.35 11.81 -7.32
N GLU A 234 -17.66 11.68 -7.11
CA GLU A 234 -18.59 12.79 -7.31
C GLU A 234 -18.39 13.90 -6.27
N ALA A 235 -18.20 13.55 -4.99
CA ALA A 235 -17.91 14.54 -3.95
C ALA A 235 -16.64 15.36 -4.25
N SER A 236 -15.60 14.73 -4.80
CA SER A 236 -14.31 15.37 -5.08
C SER A 236 -14.34 16.47 -6.14
N LYS A 237 -15.43 16.59 -6.91
CA LYS A 237 -15.60 17.59 -7.98
C LYS A 237 -16.50 18.76 -7.56
N THR A 238 -16.88 18.83 -6.30
CA THR A 238 -17.80 19.85 -5.78
C THR A 238 -17.07 21.10 -5.30
N GLU A 239 -17.79 22.22 -5.22
CA GLU A 239 -17.28 23.46 -4.63
C GLU A 239 -16.87 23.25 -3.15
N VAL A 240 -17.65 22.47 -2.41
CA VAL A 240 -17.33 22.11 -1.02
C VAL A 240 -15.97 21.41 -0.91
N ALA A 241 -15.68 20.47 -1.82
CA ALA A 241 -14.38 19.81 -1.86
C ALA A 241 -13.25 20.78 -2.24
N HIS A 242 -13.52 21.74 -3.13
CA HIS A 242 -12.56 22.77 -3.51
C HIS A 242 -12.23 23.72 -2.35
N GLU A 243 -13.25 24.23 -1.65
CA GLU A 243 -13.09 25.07 -0.46
C GLU A 243 -12.34 24.35 0.68
N ALA A 244 -12.65 23.07 0.90
CA ALA A 244 -11.95 22.23 1.86
C ALA A 244 -10.47 22.04 1.47
N ALA A 245 -10.19 21.82 0.17
CA ALA A 245 -8.83 21.72 -0.33
C ALA A 245 -8.05 23.03 -0.18
N LEU A 246 -8.68 24.19 -0.42
CA LEU A 246 -8.07 25.50 -0.20
C LEU A 246 -7.73 25.72 1.28
N THR A 247 -8.65 25.33 2.17
CA THR A 247 -8.45 25.43 3.62
C THR A 247 -7.29 24.54 4.07
N ALA A 248 -7.26 23.28 3.64
CA ALA A 248 -6.18 22.36 3.93
C ALA A 248 -4.83 22.86 3.37
N SER A 249 -4.84 23.41 2.16
CA SER A 249 -3.65 23.98 1.51
C SER A 249 -3.09 25.18 2.28
N LYS A 250 -3.95 26.04 2.84
CA LYS A 250 -3.52 27.12 3.75
C LYS A 250 -2.80 26.55 4.97
N GLY A 251 -3.31 25.46 5.55
CA GLY A 251 -2.66 24.76 6.66
C GLY A 251 -1.25 24.28 6.30
N LEU A 252 -1.08 23.66 5.13
CA LEU A 252 0.25 23.26 4.64
C LEU A 252 1.17 24.47 4.43
N ALA A 253 0.69 25.52 3.76
CA ALA A 253 1.47 26.70 3.47
C ALA A 253 1.93 27.44 4.73
N LEU A 254 1.05 27.59 5.72
CA LEU A 254 1.39 28.21 7.01
C LEU A 254 2.38 27.34 7.81
N THR A 255 2.23 26.02 7.79
CA THR A 255 3.19 25.10 8.42
C THR A 255 4.56 25.18 7.77
N GLY A 256 4.61 25.24 6.44
CA GLY A 256 5.85 25.43 5.69
C GLY A 256 6.48 26.80 5.95
N LEU A 257 5.67 27.86 6.01
CA LEU A 257 6.15 29.20 6.37
C LEU A 257 6.77 29.22 7.76
N ASP A 258 6.09 28.64 8.75
CA ASP A 258 6.60 28.55 10.11
C ASP A 258 7.95 27.82 10.15
N PHE A 259 8.09 26.72 9.41
CA PHE A 259 9.36 26.01 9.31
C PHE A 259 10.50 26.89 8.76
N LEU A 260 10.19 27.88 7.91
CA LEU A 260 11.19 28.78 7.33
C LEU A 260 11.54 29.98 8.22
N ILE A 261 10.64 30.40 9.13
CA ILE A 261 10.80 31.65 9.91
C ILE A 261 10.94 31.45 11.42
N ASP A 262 10.63 30.25 11.92
CA ASP A 262 10.69 29.87 13.34
C ASP A 262 11.78 28.80 13.52
N ASP A 263 13.00 29.26 13.86
CA ASP A 263 14.19 28.40 14.00
C ASP A 263 14.01 27.32 15.08
N GLU A 264 13.27 27.62 16.16
CA GLU A 264 12.99 26.64 17.22
C GLU A 264 12.06 25.54 16.71
N PHE A 265 11.04 25.90 15.93
CA PHE A 265 10.16 24.93 15.29
C PHE A 265 10.91 24.09 14.24
N ALA A 266 11.71 24.73 13.39
CA ALA A 266 12.52 24.02 12.40
C ALA A 266 13.47 23.01 13.06
N LYS A 267 14.13 23.41 14.15
CA LYS A 267 14.97 22.53 14.95
C LYS A 267 14.18 21.36 15.53
N ARG A 268 13.00 21.59 16.12
CA ARG A 268 12.15 20.50 16.63
C ARG A 268 11.72 19.51 15.54
N VAL A 269 11.37 20.02 14.36
CA VAL A 269 11.03 19.18 13.19
C VAL A 269 12.20 18.29 12.82
N LYS A 270 13.40 18.86 12.66
CA LYS A 270 14.62 18.12 12.31
C LYS A 270 15.06 17.13 13.40
N ASP A 271 15.05 17.54 14.67
CA ASP A 271 15.44 16.69 15.80
C ASP A 271 14.51 15.49 15.99
N SER A 272 13.22 15.65 15.65
CA SER A 272 12.22 14.57 15.73
C SER A 272 12.26 13.60 14.56
N PHE A 273 13.01 13.92 13.50
CA PHE A 273 13.16 13.05 12.34
C PHE A 273 14.26 12.03 12.62
N ASP A 274 13.87 10.78 12.82
CA ASP A 274 14.81 9.71 13.13
C ASP A 274 15.44 9.07 11.88
N GLY A 275 14.93 9.41 10.69
CA GLY A 275 15.21 8.65 9.48
C GLY A 275 14.70 7.20 9.63
N GLY A 276 14.23 6.61 8.55
CA GLY A 276 13.99 5.17 8.53
C GLY A 276 14.77 4.56 7.38
N LEU A 277 15.24 3.32 7.56
CA LEU A 277 15.72 2.40 6.52
C LEU A 277 16.15 3.09 5.22
N HIS A 278 17.43 3.48 5.16
CA HIS A 278 18.01 4.06 3.94
C HIS A 278 17.72 3.12 2.76
N TRP A 279 16.88 3.60 1.84
CA TRP A 279 16.51 2.91 0.61
C TRP A 279 17.72 2.59 -0.27
N LYS A 280 18.86 3.27 -0.03
CA LYS A 280 20.16 3.01 -0.67
C LYS A 280 20.80 1.67 -0.27
N ASP A 281 20.43 1.08 0.88
CA ASP A 281 21.19 -0.04 1.43
C ASP A 281 20.69 -1.44 1.05
N LYS A 282 19.41 -1.63 0.68
CA LYS A 282 18.86 -2.94 0.32
C LYS A 282 17.67 -2.84 -0.64
N MET A 283 17.96 -2.83 -1.94
CA MET A 283 17.13 -3.46 -2.98
C MET A 283 17.98 -4.44 -3.77
#